data_AF-A0AAE1VJ89-F1
#
_entry.id   AF-A0AAE1VJ89-F1
#
_cell.length_a   1.000
_cell.length_b   1.000
_cell.length_c   1.000
_cell.angle_alpha   90.00
_cell.angle_beta   90.00
_cell.angle_gamma   90.00
#
_symmetry.space_group_name_H-M   'P 1'
#
loop_
_entity.id
_entity.type
_entity.pdbx_description
1 polymer ?
#
loop_
_entity_poly.entity_id
_entity_poly.type
_entity_poly.pdbx_seq_one_letter_code
_entity_poly.pdbx_strand_id
1 'polypeptide(L)'
;MSGEVEMSSEKQSRRRRVSCAPYFDALWFCYSPVHQMQQYYRVGVLDNCSQKWSGLVDCLTLKTKRSSEVEEIMETREKEKPHLWSTRTPEEATAHWRELFDHLDEE
;
A
#
# COMPACT_ATOMS: atom_id res chain seq x y z
N MET A 1 26.89 35.91 -12.42
CA MET A 1 26.19 36.03 -11.13
C MET A 1 25.39 34.76 -10.95
N SER A 2 25.91 33.87 -10.11
CA SER A 2 25.27 32.62 -9.71
C SER A 2 23.92 32.92 -9.07
N GLY A 3 22.87 32.29 -9.57
CA GLY A 3 21.61 32.15 -8.85
C GLY A 3 21.48 30.67 -8.52
N GLU A 4 21.89 30.31 -7.32
CA GLU A 4 21.72 28.97 -6.76
C GLU A 4 20.22 28.78 -6.51
N VAL A 5 19.59 27.86 -7.25
CA VAL A 5 18.26 27.37 -6.91
C VAL A 5 18.45 26.44 -5.72
N GLU A 6 18.25 26.99 -4.52
CA GLU A 6 18.14 26.22 -3.29
C GLU A 6 17.01 25.20 -3.43
N MET A 7 17.39 23.97 -3.78
CA MET A 7 16.56 22.77 -3.62
C MET A 7 16.49 22.46 -2.12
N SER A 8 15.74 23.29 -1.39
CA SER A 8 15.48 23.04 0.02
C SER A 8 14.54 21.85 0.11
N SER A 9 15.12 20.75 0.60
CA SER A 9 14.49 19.52 1.04
C SER A 9 13.18 19.78 1.78
N GLU A 10 12.06 19.80 1.05
CA GLU A 10 10.72 19.59 1.61
C GLU A 10 10.55 18.10 1.96
N LYS A 11 11.41 17.57 2.85
CA LYS A 11 11.02 16.49 3.76
C LYS A 11 10.23 17.09 4.91
N GLN A 12 9.26 17.94 4.59
CA GLN A 12 8.25 18.33 5.55
C GLN A 12 7.35 17.11 5.66
N SER A 13 7.37 16.46 6.83
CA SER A 13 6.41 15.45 7.24
C SER A 13 5.01 16.02 7.04
N ARG A 14 4.46 15.85 5.83
CA ARG A 14 3.06 16.10 5.55
C ARG A 14 2.31 15.11 6.41
N ARG A 15 1.94 15.55 7.62
CA ARG A 15 1.04 14.88 8.55
C ARG A 15 -0.02 14.20 7.70
N ARG A 16 0.08 12.87 7.53
CA ARG A 16 -0.68 12.13 6.52
C ARG A 16 -2.15 12.25 6.91
N ARG A 17 -2.86 13.19 6.28
CA ARG A 17 -4.28 13.40 6.55
C ARG A 17 -5.02 12.18 6.02
N VAL A 18 -5.75 11.48 6.89
CA VAL A 18 -6.57 10.35 6.49
C VAL A 18 -7.72 10.86 5.60
N SER A 19 -7.71 10.48 4.33
CA SER A 19 -8.78 10.78 3.38
C SER A 19 -9.64 9.54 3.17
N CYS A 20 -10.95 9.66 3.41
CA CYS A 20 -11.92 8.58 3.19
C CYS A 20 -12.64 8.65 1.84
N ALA A 21 -12.37 9.70 1.06
CA ALA A 21 -12.87 9.85 -0.31
C ALA A 21 -12.61 8.62 -1.20
N PRO A 22 -11.41 7.99 -1.24
CA PRO A 22 -11.18 6.83 -2.11
C PRO A 22 -12.01 5.60 -1.69
N TYR A 23 -12.25 5.41 -0.39
CA TYR A 23 -13.08 4.30 0.10
C TYR A 23 -14.56 4.52 -0.25
N PHE A 24 -15.03 5.77 -0.17
CA PHE A 24 -16.37 6.14 -0.57
C PHE A 24 -16.58 5.96 -2.08
N ASP A 25 -15.63 6.43 -2.88
CA ASP A 25 -15.67 6.31 -4.34
C ASP A 25 -15.67 4.83 -4.76
N ALA A 26 -14.81 4.00 -4.15
CA ALA A 26 -14.79 2.57 -4.39
C ALA A 26 -16.12 1.87 -4.02
N LEU A 27 -16.78 2.32 -2.95
CA LEU A 27 -18.09 1.81 -2.55
C LEU A 27 -19.17 2.19 -3.58
N TRP A 28 -19.16 3.43 -4.03
CA TRP A 28 -20.09 3.92 -5.05
C TRP A 28 -19.92 3.18 -6.38
N PHE A 29 -18.67 2.95 -6.80
CA PHE A 29 -18.35 2.15 -7.97
C PHE A 29 -18.83 0.70 -7.85
N CYS A 30 -18.80 0.11 -6.65
CA CYS A 30 -19.29 -1.25 -6.44
C CYS A 30 -20.80 -1.37 -6.72
N TYR A 31 -21.58 -0.34 -6.37
CA TYR A 31 -23.00 -0.27 -6.68
C TYR A 31 -23.31 0.22 -8.10
N SER A 32 -22.31 0.59 -8.89
CA SER A 32 -22.51 0.99 -10.28
C SER A 32 -23.05 -0.17 -11.12
N PRO A 33 -24.09 0.04 -11.95
CA PRO A 33 -24.65 -1.00 -12.81
C PRO A 33 -23.60 -1.67 -13.71
N VAL A 34 -22.62 -0.89 -14.19
CA VAL A 34 -21.54 -1.42 -15.04
C VAL A 34 -20.69 -2.42 -14.27
N HIS A 35 -20.33 -2.13 -13.03
CA HIS A 35 -19.52 -3.02 -12.21
C HIS A 35 -20.27 -4.31 -11.85
N GLN A 36 -21.52 -4.18 -11.41
CA GLN A 36 -22.34 -5.35 -11.04
C GLN A 36 -22.57 -6.29 -12.22
N MET A 37 -22.85 -5.74 -13.42
CA MET A 37 -23.01 -6.56 -14.63
C MET A 37 -21.70 -7.23 -15.06
N GLN A 38 -20.57 -6.54 -14.94
CA GLN A 38 -19.26 -7.13 -15.25
C GLN A 38 -18.91 -8.28 -14.29
N GLN A 39 -19.16 -8.13 -12.99
CA GLN A 39 -18.93 -9.19 -12.01
C GLN A 39 -19.89 -10.36 -12.22
N TYR A 40 -21.16 -10.08 -12.50
CA TYR A 40 -22.14 -11.13 -12.79
C TYR A 40 -21.76 -11.92 -14.05
N TYR A 41 -21.29 -11.26 -15.11
CA TYR A 41 -20.81 -11.94 -16.31
C TYR A 41 -19.59 -12.84 -16.05
N ARG A 42 -18.68 -12.42 -15.15
CA ARG A 42 -17.43 -13.16 -14.87
C ARG A 42 -17.58 -14.27 -13.85
N VAL A 43 -18.30 -14.01 -12.75
CA VAL A 43 -18.36 -14.85 -11.55
C VAL A 43 -19.76 -15.46 -11.37
N GLY A 44 -20.79 -14.91 -12.02
CA GLY A 44 -22.17 -15.39 -11.92
C GLY A 44 -22.92 -14.88 -10.68
N VAL A 45 -22.33 -13.96 -9.91
CA VAL A 45 -22.89 -13.48 -8.63
C VAL A 45 -22.84 -11.96 -8.59
N LEU A 46 -23.87 -11.36 -7.99
CA LEU A 46 -23.87 -9.92 -7.70
C LEU A 46 -23.03 -9.67 -6.44
N ASP A 47 -22.13 -8.70 -6.52
CA ASP A 47 -21.31 -8.29 -5.38
C ASP A 47 -22.18 -7.58 -4.33
N ASN A 48 -21.98 -7.91 -3.05
CA ASN A 48 -22.68 -7.29 -1.92
C ASN A 48 -21.94 -6.07 -1.35
N CYS A 49 -20.78 -5.73 -1.90
CA CYS A 49 -19.98 -4.55 -1.55
C CYS A 49 -19.57 -4.46 -0.06
N SER A 50 -19.72 -5.55 0.72
CA SER A 50 -19.44 -5.57 2.16
C SER A 50 -17.99 -5.19 2.49
N GLN A 51 -17.04 -5.64 1.67
CA GLN A 51 -15.62 -5.32 1.83
C GLN A 51 -15.30 -3.84 1.56
N LYS A 52 -16.08 -3.17 0.71
CA LYS A 52 -15.92 -1.73 0.46
C LYS A 52 -16.55 -0.92 1.59
N TRP A 53 -17.65 -1.41 2.13
CA TRP A 53 -18.29 -0.86 3.33
C TRP A 53 -17.40 -0.94 4.56
N SER A 54 -16.78 -2.09 4.84
CA SER A 54 -15.86 -2.25 5.97
C SER A 54 -14.69 -1.26 5.85
N GLY A 55 -14.08 -1.14 4.68
CA GLY A 55 -13.01 -0.17 4.45
C GLY A 55 -13.42 1.29 4.67
N LEU A 56 -14.66 1.66 4.31
CA LEU A 56 -15.19 3.00 4.57
C LEU A 56 -15.40 3.26 6.07
N VAL A 57 -15.99 2.30 6.79
CA VAL A 57 -16.20 2.38 8.24
C VAL A 57 -14.86 2.42 8.97
N ASP A 58 -13.89 1.60 8.58
CA ASP A 58 -12.53 1.61 9.11
C ASP A 58 -11.85 2.98 8.91
N CYS A 59 -12.03 3.59 7.74
CA CYS A 59 -11.48 4.93 7.51
C CYS A 59 -12.15 6.00 8.39
N LEU A 60 -13.48 5.95 8.53
CA LEU A 60 -14.23 6.88 9.36
C LEU A 60 -13.86 6.74 10.84
N THR A 61 -13.75 5.52 11.33
CA THR A 61 -13.32 5.25 12.71
C THR A 61 -11.89 5.75 12.95
N LEU A 62 -10.96 5.52 12.03
CA LEU A 62 -9.60 6.08 12.11
C LEU A 62 -9.60 7.61 12.11
N LYS A 63 -10.46 8.25 11.32
CA LYS A 63 -10.58 9.71 11.29
C LYS A 63 -11.11 10.31 12.60
N THR A 64 -11.87 9.54 13.39
CA THR A 64 -12.35 9.96 14.71
C THR A 64 -11.32 9.82 15.84
N LYS A 65 -10.20 9.12 15.61
CA LYS A 65 -9.15 8.90 16.61
C LYS A 65 -8.19 10.09 16.71
N ARG A 66 -7.42 10.14 17.81
CA ARG A 66 -6.40 11.18 18.00
C ARG A 66 -5.30 11.02 16.96
N SER A 67 -4.79 12.14 16.43
CA SER A 67 -3.77 12.13 15.37
C SER A 67 -2.50 11.33 15.70
N SER A 68 -2.13 11.23 16.99
CA SER A 68 -0.96 10.44 17.42
C SER A 68 -1.18 8.95 17.31
N GLU A 69 -2.38 8.47 17.66
CA GLU A 69 -2.76 7.06 17.55
C GLU A 69 -2.92 6.65 16.09
N VAL A 70 -3.46 7.55 15.25
CA VAL A 70 -3.63 7.31 13.81
C VAL A 70 -2.29 7.11 13.12
N GLU A 71 -1.27 7.88 13.48
CA GLU A 71 0.07 7.76 12.89
C GLU A 71 0.71 6.40 13.24
N GLU A 72 0.62 5.98 14.50
CA GLU A 72 1.08 4.65 14.94
C GLU A 72 0.35 3.51 14.24
N ILE A 73 -0.99 3.59 14.10
CA ILE A 73 -1.78 2.58 13.40
C ILE A 73 -1.43 2.52 11.91
N MET A 74 -1.10 3.66 11.29
CA MET A 74 -0.70 3.68 9.88
C MET A 74 0.71 3.11 9.69
N GLU A 75 1.65 3.42 10.60
CA GLU A 75 3.00 2.86 10.56
C GLU A 75 3.03 1.35 10.77
N THR A 76 2.26 0.84 11.73
CA THR A 76 2.13 -0.62 11.97
C THR A 76 1.58 -1.32 10.74
N ARG A 77 0.50 -0.78 10.14
CA ARG A 77 -0.07 -1.28 8.88
C ARG A 77 0.89 -1.21 7.69
N GLU A 78 1.77 -0.22 7.65
CA GLU A 78 2.79 -0.13 6.60
C GLU A 78 3.90 -1.17 6.77
N LYS A 79 4.28 -1.49 8.01
CA LYS A 79 5.25 -2.54 8.32
C LYS A 79 4.70 -3.94 8.07
N GLU A 80 3.40 -4.14 8.31
CA GLU A 80 2.72 -5.43 8.07
C GLU A 80 2.52 -5.76 6.59
N LYS A 81 2.49 -4.74 5.72
CA LYS A 81 2.33 -4.99 4.28
C LYS A 81 3.56 -5.74 3.76
N PRO A 82 3.38 -6.93 3.16
CA PRO A 82 4.48 -7.64 2.55
C PRO A 82 5.05 -6.76 1.43
N HIS A 83 6.32 -6.41 1.56
CA HIS A 83 7.04 -5.74 0.49
C HIS A 83 7.16 -6.70 -0.71
N LEU A 84 6.98 -6.18 -1.93
CA LEU A 84 7.13 -6.96 -3.18
C LEU A 84 8.51 -7.63 -3.29
N TRP A 85 9.53 -7.03 -2.66
CA TRP A 85 10.92 -7.49 -2.70
C TRP A 85 11.42 -7.67 -1.27
N SER A 86 11.62 -8.91 -0.85
CA SER A 86 12.34 -9.21 0.39
C SER A 86 13.83 -9.22 0.11
N THR A 87 14.59 -8.34 0.77
CA THR A 87 16.05 -8.41 0.73
C THR A 87 16.49 -9.69 1.43
N ARG A 88 17.22 -10.55 0.73
CA ARG A 88 17.88 -11.70 1.36
C ARG A 88 18.90 -11.21 2.38
N THR A 89 19.12 -12.01 3.42
CA THR A 89 20.23 -11.77 4.33
C THR A 89 21.57 -11.91 3.59
N PRO A 90 22.65 -11.26 4.05
CA PRO A 90 23.95 -11.40 3.40
C PRO A 90 24.43 -12.86 3.34
N GLU A 91 24.07 -13.68 4.31
CA GLU A 91 24.39 -15.11 4.36
C GLU A 91 23.63 -15.91 3.27
N GLU A 92 22.32 -15.72 3.16
CA GLU A 92 21.50 -16.34 2.11
C GLU A 92 21.88 -15.85 0.71
N ALA A 93 22.22 -14.57 0.58
CA ALA A 93 22.69 -13.99 -0.68
C ALA A 93 24.02 -14.63 -1.10
N THR A 94 24.95 -14.84 -0.16
CA THR A 94 26.24 -15.48 -0.44
C THR A 94 26.06 -16.96 -0.78
N ALA A 95 25.22 -17.69 -0.04
CA ALA A 95 24.94 -19.09 -0.33
C ALA A 95 24.31 -19.28 -1.72
N HIS A 96 23.32 -18.47 -2.07
CA HIS A 96 22.68 -18.50 -3.38
C HIS A 96 23.63 -18.03 -4.50
N TRP A 97 24.54 -17.10 -4.21
CA TRP A 97 25.57 -16.70 -5.16
C TRP A 97 26.50 -17.86 -5.47
N ARG A 98 27.04 -18.53 -4.43
CA ARG A 98 27.87 -19.72 -4.61
C ARG A 98 27.14 -20.82 -5.37
N GLU A 99 25.87 -21.11 -5.03
CA GLU A 99 25.07 -22.10 -5.75
C GLU A 99 24.98 -21.83 -7.26
N LEU A 100 24.84 -20.56 -7.67
CA LEU A 100 24.73 -20.19 -9.09
C LEU A 100 26.07 -20.03 -9.80
N PHE A 101 27.12 -19.59 -9.07
CA PHE A 101 28.35 -19.07 -9.65
C PHE A 101 29.62 -19.77 -9.16
N ASP A 102 29.53 -20.90 -8.45
CA ASP A 102 30.68 -21.68 -7.96
C ASP A 102 31.71 -21.97 -9.07
N HIS A 103 31.21 -22.23 -10.28
CA HIS A 103 32.00 -22.54 -11.46
C HIS A 103 32.88 -21.37 -11.97
N LEU A 104 32.65 -20.14 -11.51
CA LEU A 104 33.44 -18.97 -11.90
C LEU A 104 34.70 -18.79 -11.04
N ASP A 105 34.80 -19.49 -9.91
CA ASP A 105 35.94 -19.38 -8.98
C ASP A 105 37.03 -20.44 -9.24
N GLU A 106 36.83 -21.35 -10.22
CA GLU A 106 37.77 -22.43 -10.58
C GLU A 106 38.77 -22.10 -11.72
N GLU A 107 38.81 -20.83 -12.19
CA GLU A 107 39.76 -20.33 -13.22
C GLU A 107 40.89 -19.47 -12.61
#